data_AF-A0A6A6MXN8-F1
#
_entry.id   AF-A0A6A6MXN8-F1
#
_cell.length_a   1.000
_cell.length_b   1.000
_cell.length_c   1.000
_cell.angle_alpha   90.00
_cell.angle_beta   90.00
_cell.angle_gamma   90.00
#
_symmetry.space_group_name_H-M   'P 1'
#
loop_
_entity.id
_entity.type
_entity.pdbx_description
1 polymer ?
#
loop_
_entity_poly.entity_id
_entity_poly.type
_entity_poly.pdbx_seq_one_letter_code
_entity_poly.pdbx_strand_id
1 'polypeptide(L)'
;MLLRFIDAKLPQPPLVMKESDGFGETTPWVVRAVLLQHRSMRWHLERMVRWGDDLVTRGGRRNGDPAMGTPRMEIRKFSKSYSQLLEFMLEHAQMEERVVFPILEMADRGLCRAANEEHARDLPIMNGIKEDIKSIGVLDTGSPNYQDALCNLSTRLKSLMEHCKEHFEEEERDVLPLMEAVELSKEQQLRVLEQCFDLMQGTNSHLFNFLIEGLLPWEAMHYLDLILRCKDEEKAASMLCRIIE
;
A
#
# COMPACT_ATOMS: atom_id res chain seq x y z
N MET A 1 6.03 -30.23 -4.60
CA MET A 1 6.81 -31.01 -3.59
C MET A 1 8.03 -30.24 -3.11
N LEU A 2 8.81 -29.60 -4.01
CA LEU A 2 9.99 -28.80 -3.65
C LEU A 2 9.66 -27.47 -2.93
N LEU A 3 8.72 -26.67 -3.43
CA LEU A 3 8.36 -25.39 -2.80
C LEU A 3 7.83 -25.55 -1.37
N ARG A 4 6.97 -26.56 -1.13
CA ARG A 4 6.50 -26.92 0.22
C ARG A 4 7.64 -27.39 1.14
N PHE A 5 8.67 -28.04 0.60
CA PHE A 5 9.86 -28.43 1.36
C PHE A 5 10.71 -27.21 1.71
N ILE A 6 10.85 -26.25 0.80
CA ILE A 6 11.55 -24.99 1.05
C ILE A 6 10.78 -24.18 2.10
N ASP A 7 9.46 -24.02 2.01
CA ASP A 7 8.63 -23.36 3.04
C ASP A 7 8.77 -24.01 4.42
N ALA A 8 8.84 -25.34 4.47
CA ALA A 8 9.04 -26.04 5.73
C ALA A 8 10.44 -25.78 6.36
N LYS A 9 11.41 -25.35 5.56
CA LYS A 9 12.79 -25.06 5.99
C LYS A 9 13.09 -23.56 6.12
N LEU A 10 12.39 -22.74 5.37
CA LEU A 10 12.48 -21.28 5.27
C LEU A 10 11.04 -20.73 5.30
N PRO A 11 10.41 -20.68 6.49
CA PRO A 11 8.99 -20.38 6.61
C PRO A 11 8.63 -18.92 6.31
N GLN A 12 9.62 -18.05 6.14
CA GLN A 12 9.41 -16.64 5.81
C GLN A 12 10.41 -16.13 4.74
N PRO A 13 9.93 -15.43 3.71
CA PRO A 13 8.53 -15.29 3.33
C PRO A 13 7.96 -16.63 2.78
N PRO A 14 6.69 -16.97 3.06
CA PRO A 14 6.07 -18.18 2.52
C PRO A 14 6.03 -18.10 0.99
N LEU A 15 6.49 -19.16 0.34
CA LEU A 15 6.58 -19.31 -1.12
C LEU A 15 5.33 -19.99 -1.71
N VAL A 16 4.56 -20.70 -0.88
CA VAL A 16 3.34 -21.39 -1.27
C VAL A 16 2.11 -20.73 -0.66
N MET A 17 1.12 -20.44 -1.51
CA MET A 17 -0.20 -19.94 -1.13
C MET A 17 -0.88 -20.91 -0.14
N LYS A 18 -1.38 -20.40 0.99
CA LYS A 18 -2.36 -21.14 1.79
C LYS A 18 -3.70 -21.05 1.07
N GLU A 19 -4.48 -22.14 1.07
CA GLU A 19 -5.82 -22.16 0.47
C GLU A 19 -6.75 -21.08 1.05
N SER A 20 -6.49 -20.61 2.27
CA SER A 20 -7.21 -19.50 2.91
C SER A 20 -6.83 -18.10 2.41
N ASP A 21 -5.68 -17.94 1.75
CA ASP A 21 -5.08 -16.64 1.44
C ASP A 21 -5.20 -16.28 -0.06
N GLY A 22 -5.73 -17.22 -0.85
CA GLY A 22 -5.83 -17.14 -2.31
C GLY A 22 -7.16 -16.60 -2.81
N PHE A 23 -7.12 -15.89 -3.94
CA PHE A 23 -8.31 -15.43 -4.64
C PHE A 23 -9.15 -16.61 -5.11
N GLY A 24 -10.44 -16.64 -4.78
CA GLY A 24 -11.36 -17.62 -5.34
C GLY A 24 -11.38 -17.55 -6.86
N GLU A 25 -11.65 -18.66 -7.54
CA GLU A 25 -11.67 -18.71 -9.01
C GLU A 25 -12.66 -17.68 -9.60
N THR A 26 -13.73 -17.37 -8.87
CA THR A 26 -14.77 -16.40 -9.19
C THR A 26 -14.43 -14.96 -8.85
N THR A 27 -13.39 -14.70 -8.05
CA THR A 27 -13.08 -13.36 -7.55
C THR A 27 -12.70 -12.41 -8.71
N PRO A 28 -13.41 -11.28 -8.88
CA PRO A 28 -13.19 -10.33 -9.97
C PRO A 28 -11.78 -9.78 -9.97
N TRP A 29 -11.20 -9.55 -11.14
CA TRP A 29 -9.80 -9.10 -11.25
C TRP A 29 -9.52 -7.78 -10.53
N VAL A 30 -10.48 -6.86 -10.54
CA VAL A 30 -10.37 -5.59 -9.81
C VAL A 30 -10.27 -5.82 -8.29
N VAL A 31 -11.05 -6.74 -7.73
CA VAL A 31 -10.99 -7.10 -6.30
C VAL A 31 -9.62 -7.68 -5.97
N ARG A 32 -9.06 -8.54 -6.84
CA ARG A 32 -7.71 -9.07 -6.64
C ARG A 32 -6.65 -7.96 -6.64
N ALA A 33 -6.78 -6.98 -7.53
CA ALA A 33 -5.86 -5.84 -7.59
C ALA A 33 -5.92 -5.00 -6.31
N VAL A 34 -7.12 -4.65 -5.85
CA VAL A 34 -7.36 -3.88 -4.61
C VAL A 34 -6.77 -4.62 -3.40
N LEU A 35 -7.06 -5.90 -3.25
CA LEU A 35 -6.52 -6.73 -2.16
C LEU A 35 -4.98 -6.74 -2.11
N LEU A 36 -4.33 -6.85 -3.27
CA LEU A 36 -2.86 -6.79 -3.36
C LEU A 36 -2.35 -5.39 -3.00
N GLN A 37 -3.03 -4.35 -3.44
CA GLN A 37 -2.68 -2.96 -3.08
C GLN A 37 -2.80 -2.74 -1.56
N HIS A 38 -3.87 -3.21 -0.91
CA HIS A 38 -4.03 -3.17 0.55
C HIS A 38 -2.88 -3.87 1.27
N ARG A 39 -2.51 -5.08 0.83
CA ARG A 39 -1.40 -5.84 1.42
C ARG A 39 -0.08 -5.07 1.33
N SER A 40 0.21 -4.50 0.17
CA SER A 40 1.41 -3.67 -0.04
C SER A 40 1.40 -2.42 0.85
N MET A 41 0.30 -1.68 0.90
CA MET A 41 0.18 -0.49 1.74
C MET A 41 0.32 -0.81 3.23
N ARG A 42 -0.33 -1.88 3.70
CA ARG A 42 -0.23 -2.35 5.09
C ARG A 42 1.22 -2.66 5.44
N TRP A 43 1.93 -3.37 4.57
CA TRP A 43 3.36 -3.67 4.79
C TRP A 43 4.21 -2.40 4.90
N HIS A 44 4.00 -1.42 4.01
CA HIS A 44 4.73 -0.15 4.04
C HIS A 44 4.39 0.69 5.26
N LEU A 45 3.12 0.77 5.67
CA LEU A 45 2.70 1.44 6.89
C LEU A 45 3.36 0.82 8.12
N GLU A 46 3.32 -0.50 8.25
CA GLU A 46 3.98 -1.20 9.36
C GLU A 46 5.50 -0.96 9.36
N ARG A 47 6.13 -0.97 8.18
CA ARG A 47 7.55 -0.66 8.05
C ARG A 47 7.86 0.76 8.51
N MET A 48 7.01 1.73 8.16
CA MET A 48 7.15 3.12 8.57
C MET A 48 6.95 3.29 10.08
N VAL A 49 6.00 2.58 10.69
CA VAL A 49 5.80 2.55 12.15
C VAL A 49 7.04 1.97 12.85
N ARG A 50 7.54 0.82 12.41
CA ARG A 50 8.77 0.22 12.96
C ARG A 50 9.97 1.16 12.85
N TRP A 51 10.11 1.85 11.72
CA TRP A 51 11.19 2.81 11.53
C TRP A 51 11.01 4.07 12.40
N GLY A 52 9.78 4.56 12.57
CA GLY A 52 9.45 5.64 13.49
C GLY A 52 9.82 5.32 14.94
N ASP A 53 9.48 4.11 15.40
CA ASP A 53 9.83 3.63 16.75
C ASP A 53 11.35 3.48 16.96
N ASP A 54 12.07 3.02 15.94
CA ASP A 54 13.52 2.97 15.97
C ASP A 54 14.14 4.39 16.04
N LEU A 55 13.62 5.35 15.28
CA LEU A 55 14.06 6.75 15.35
C LEU A 55 13.83 7.34 16.75
N VAL A 56 12.66 7.10 17.36
CA VAL A 56 12.35 7.51 18.74
C VAL A 56 13.34 6.88 19.72
N THR A 57 13.58 5.57 19.61
CA THR A 57 14.48 4.84 20.52
C THR A 57 15.90 5.37 20.47
N ARG A 58 16.38 5.75 19.28
CA ARG A 58 17.74 6.26 19.09
C ARG A 58 17.87 7.74 19.39
N GLY A 59 16.80 8.53 19.28
CA GLY A 59 16.80 9.97 19.53
C GLY A 59 17.86 10.72 18.73
N GLY A 60 18.14 10.28 17.51
CA GLY A 60 19.18 10.87 16.65
C GLY A 60 20.61 10.42 16.95
N ARG A 61 20.82 9.39 17.78
CA ARG A 61 22.13 8.75 17.95
C ARG A 61 22.41 7.82 16.77
N ARG A 62 23.67 7.82 16.29
CA ARG A 62 24.14 6.84 15.30
C ARG A 62 24.20 5.46 15.92
N ASN A 63 23.73 4.45 15.21
CA ASN A 63 23.81 3.05 15.66
C ASN A 63 25.19 2.41 15.45
N GLY A 64 26.25 3.19 15.25
CA GLY A 64 27.57 2.66 14.86
C GLY A 64 27.62 2.01 13.47
N ASP A 65 26.46 1.71 12.86
CA ASP A 65 26.31 1.18 11.51
C ASP A 65 26.58 2.29 10.46
N PRO A 66 27.66 2.16 9.67
CA PRO A 66 27.99 3.11 8.61
C PRO A 66 26.92 3.18 7.50
N ALA A 67 26.11 2.13 7.30
CA ALA A 67 25.09 2.06 6.25
C ALA A 67 23.87 2.96 6.53
N MET A 68 23.58 3.24 7.80
CA MET A 68 22.44 4.07 8.23
C MET A 68 22.64 5.55 7.87
N GLY A 69 23.87 6.06 7.92
CA GLY A 69 24.21 7.44 7.52
C GLY A 69 24.20 8.43 8.69
N THR A 70 23.88 9.69 8.42
CA THR A 70 23.65 10.70 9.50
C THR A 70 22.16 10.74 9.86
N PRO A 71 21.78 11.18 11.07
CA PRO A 71 20.38 11.35 11.45
C PRO A 71 19.57 12.18 10.44
N ARG A 72 20.16 13.24 9.88
CA ARG A 72 19.53 14.02 8.79
C ARG A 72 19.30 13.21 7.51
N MET A 73 20.25 12.34 7.13
CA MET A 73 20.07 11.45 5.99
C MET A 73 18.97 10.42 6.23
N GLU A 74 18.88 9.88 7.45
CA GLU A 74 17.82 8.95 7.82
C GLU A 74 16.44 9.61 7.73
N ILE A 75 16.26 10.81 8.30
CA ILE A 75 15.01 11.58 8.17
C ILE A 75 14.68 11.88 6.71
N ARG A 76 15.68 12.18 5.87
CA ARG A 76 15.46 12.37 4.43
C ARG A 76 14.98 11.09 3.73
N LYS A 77 15.56 9.94 4.06
CA LYS A 77 15.11 8.64 3.51
C LYS A 77 13.70 8.31 4.01
N PHE A 78 13.41 8.53 5.28
CA PHE A 78 12.10 8.36 5.90
C PHE A 78 11.04 9.22 5.20
N SER A 79 11.37 10.50 4.99
CA SER A 79 10.52 11.46 4.27
C SER A 79 10.23 11.01 2.83
N LYS A 80 11.25 10.54 2.10
CA LYS A 80 11.07 9.99 0.76
C LYS A 80 10.12 8.80 0.77
N SER A 81 10.36 7.81 1.65
CA SER A 81 9.52 6.62 1.77
C SER A 81 8.07 6.97 2.12
N TYR A 82 7.86 7.90 3.05
CA TYR A 82 6.52 8.37 3.39
C TYR A 82 5.83 9.07 2.21
N SER A 83 6.57 9.81 1.41
CA SER A 83 6.00 10.54 0.26
C SER A 83 5.53 9.57 -0.83
N GLN A 84 6.29 8.49 -1.06
CA GLN A 84 5.91 7.40 -1.96
C GLN A 84 4.67 6.67 -1.46
N LEU A 85 4.62 6.34 -0.17
CA LEU A 85 3.45 5.70 0.45
C LEU A 85 2.20 6.60 0.36
N LEU A 86 2.35 7.89 0.67
CA LEU A 86 1.27 8.86 0.60
C LEU A 86 0.71 8.96 -0.82
N GLU A 87 1.57 9.05 -1.83
CA GLU A 87 1.13 9.09 -3.23
C GLU A 87 0.36 7.82 -3.62
N PHE A 88 0.87 6.65 -3.24
CA PHE A 88 0.22 5.36 -3.50
C PHE A 88 -1.17 5.27 -2.84
N MET A 89 -1.29 5.63 -1.55
CA MET A 89 -2.57 5.63 -0.84
C MET A 89 -3.58 6.59 -1.45
N LEU A 90 -3.15 7.78 -1.89
CA LEU A 90 -4.03 8.76 -2.52
C LEU A 90 -4.52 8.34 -3.91
N GLU A 91 -3.63 7.74 -4.72
CA GLU A 91 -4.04 7.20 -6.02
C GLU A 91 -5.02 6.03 -5.86
N HIS A 92 -4.80 5.19 -4.85
CA HIS A 92 -5.67 4.06 -4.56
C HIS A 92 -7.06 4.50 -4.11
N ALA A 93 -7.15 5.37 -3.10
CA ALA A 93 -8.42 5.92 -2.65
C ALA A 93 -9.18 6.59 -3.81
N GLN A 94 -8.47 7.36 -4.65
CA GLN A 94 -9.08 7.97 -5.84
C GLN A 94 -9.56 6.93 -6.88
N MET A 95 -8.81 5.85 -7.07
CA MET A 95 -9.18 4.77 -7.98
C MET A 95 -10.47 4.08 -7.52
N GLU A 96 -10.59 3.83 -6.22
CA GLU A 96 -11.79 3.22 -5.65
C GLU A 96 -12.99 4.14 -5.76
N GLU A 97 -12.83 5.40 -5.34
CA GLU A 97 -13.85 6.46 -5.42
C GLU A 97 -14.40 6.67 -6.84
N ARG A 98 -13.57 6.47 -7.87
CA ARG A 98 -13.93 6.78 -9.26
C ARG A 98 -14.29 5.57 -10.10
N VAL A 99 -13.91 4.37 -9.69
CA VAL A 99 -14.14 3.15 -10.48
C VAL A 99 -14.83 2.09 -9.65
N VAL A 100 -14.23 1.66 -8.53
CA VAL A 100 -14.73 0.52 -7.75
C VAL A 100 -16.07 0.85 -7.08
N PHE A 101 -16.12 1.92 -6.30
CA PHE A 101 -17.31 2.31 -5.55
C PHE A 101 -18.47 2.71 -6.46
N PRO A 102 -18.29 3.46 -7.57
CA PRO A 102 -19.40 3.74 -8.48
C PRO A 102 -20.06 2.48 -9.07
N ILE A 103 -19.30 1.42 -9.32
CA ILE A 103 -19.86 0.14 -9.81
C ILE A 103 -20.73 -0.51 -8.73
N LEU A 104 -20.27 -0.52 -7.48
CA LEU A 104 -21.01 -1.06 -6.35
C LEU A 104 -22.26 -0.22 -6.04
N GLU A 105 -22.16 1.11 -6.08
CA GLU A 105 -23.27 2.06 -5.89
C GLU A 105 -24.35 1.94 -6.97
N MET A 106 -23.99 1.51 -8.18
CA MET A 106 -24.96 1.17 -9.22
C MET A 106 -25.76 -0.09 -8.89
N ALA A 107 -25.16 -1.04 -8.16
CA ALA A 107 -25.82 -2.27 -7.74
C ALA A 107 -26.70 -2.05 -6.51
N ASP A 108 -26.23 -1.27 -5.52
CA ASP A 108 -27.01 -0.86 -4.35
C ASP A 108 -26.52 0.49 -3.80
N ARG A 109 -27.48 1.41 -3.55
CA ARG A 109 -27.17 2.81 -3.24
C ARG A 109 -26.81 3.00 -1.77
N GLY A 110 -25.70 3.68 -1.53
CA GLY A 110 -25.19 4.04 -0.21
C GLY A 110 -24.21 3.02 0.37
N LEU A 111 -23.90 1.94 -0.35
CA LEU A 111 -22.96 0.90 0.09
C LEU A 111 -21.57 1.45 0.42
N CYS A 112 -21.06 2.39 -0.38
CA CYS A 112 -19.68 2.86 -0.27
C CYS A 112 -19.57 4.19 0.47
N ARG A 113 -20.67 4.69 1.05
CA ARG A 113 -20.66 6.01 1.70
C ARG A 113 -19.71 6.08 2.90
N ALA A 114 -19.67 5.04 3.72
CA ALA A 114 -18.80 4.99 4.90
C ALA A 114 -17.31 5.01 4.50
N ALA A 115 -16.91 4.16 3.54
CA ALA A 115 -15.56 4.11 2.99
C ALA A 115 -15.11 5.46 2.39
N ASN A 116 -15.98 6.12 1.61
CA ASN A 116 -15.70 7.47 1.09
C ASN A 116 -15.51 8.52 2.21
N GLU A 117 -16.33 8.45 3.26
CA GLU A 117 -16.21 9.36 4.40
C GLU A 117 -14.93 9.07 5.22
N GLU A 118 -14.41 7.85 5.19
CA GLU A 118 -13.14 7.46 5.83
C GLU A 118 -11.93 8.02 5.12
N HIS A 119 -11.86 7.89 3.79
CA HIS A 119 -10.81 8.53 2.98
C HIS A 119 -10.68 10.03 3.26
N ALA A 120 -11.83 10.72 3.41
CA ALA A 120 -11.86 12.13 3.75
C ALA A 120 -11.32 12.43 5.16
N ARG A 121 -11.52 11.53 6.13
CA ARG A 121 -11.03 11.66 7.52
C ARG A 121 -9.54 11.37 7.65
N ASP A 122 -8.99 10.48 6.83
CA ASP A 122 -7.58 10.11 6.90
C ASP A 122 -6.65 11.12 6.22
N LEU A 123 -7.14 11.89 5.24
CA LEU A 123 -6.35 12.91 4.56
C LEU A 123 -5.73 13.97 5.50
N PRO A 124 -6.45 14.54 6.49
CA PRO A 124 -5.85 15.39 7.53
C PRO A 124 -4.74 14.70 8.34
N ILE A 125 -4.90 13.41 8.68
CA ILE A 125 -3.90 12.65 9.44
C ILE A 125 -2.63 12.50 8.60
N MET A 126 -2.79 12.08 7.35
CA MET A 126 -1.71 11.90 6.39
C MET A 126 -0.92 13.20 6.14
N ASN A 127 -1.61 14.33 6.00
CA ASN A 127 -0.99 15.64 5.87
C ASN A 127 -0.26 16.05 7.16
N GLY A 128 -0.84 15.78 8.33
CA GLY A 128 -0.19 16.01 9.62
C GLY A 128 1.16 15.29 9.74
N ILE A 129 1.22 14.01 9.35
CA ILE A 129 2.47 13.23 9.34
C ILE A 129 3.52 13.88 8.41
N LYS A 130 3.09 14.33 7.22
CA LYS A 130 3.98 15.01 6.26
C LYS A 130 4.60 16.27 6.87
N GLU A 131 3.82 17.08 7.58
CA GLU A 131 4.30 18.30 8.23
C GLU A 131 5.17 17.99 9.46
N ASP A 132 4.84 16.94 10.23
CA ASP A 132 5.68 16.47 11.35
C ASP A 132 7.08 16.07 10.84
N ILE A 133 7.16 15.30 9.75
CA ILE A 133 8.43 14.89 9.12
C ILE A 133 9.26 16.11 8.66
N LYS A 134 8.63 17.09 8.01
CA LYS A 134 9.31 18.32 7.58
C LYS A 134 9.87 19.09 8.78
N SER A 135 9.08 19.20 9.84
CA SER A 135 9.45 19.89 11.08
C SER A 135 10.65 19.21 11.74
N ILE A 136 10.64 17.88 11.86
CA ILE A 136 11.77 17.10 12.38
C ILE A 136 13.05 17.33 11.57
N GLY A 137 12.93 17.47 10.25
CA GLY A 137 14.06 17.69 9.35
C GLY A 137 14.88 18.96 9.62
N VAL A 138 14.29 19.96 10.30
CA VAL A 138 14.96 21.24 10.61
C VAL A 138 15.36 21.38 12.08
N LEU A 139 14.95 20.46 12.96
CA LEU A 139 15.28 20.49 14.38
C LEU A 139 16.72 20.03 14.66
N ASP A 140 17.28 20.53 15.76
CA ASP A 140 18.59 20.11 16.25
C ASP A 140 18.52 18.69 16.79
N THR A 141 19.26 17.78 16.15
CA THR A 141 19.31 16.37 16.51
C THR A 141 19.78 16.19 17.96
N GLY A 142 19.05 15.39 18.73
CA GLY A 142 19.35 15.12 20.14
C GLY A 142 18.81 16.17 21.13
N SER A 143 18.15 17.23 20.64
CA SER A 143 17.42 18.16 21.52
C SER A 143 16.12 17.53 22.07
N PRO A 144 15.60 18.01 23.21
CA PRO A 144 14.30 17.57 23.73
C PRO A 144 13.17 17.75 22.70
N ASN A 145 13.15 18.88 22.00
CA ASN A 145 12.15 19.17 20.96
C ASN A 145 12.22 18.16 19.80
N TYR A 146 13.41 17.70 19.41
CA TYR A 146 13.57 16.67 18.40
C TYR A 146 12.99 15.34 18.85
N GLN A 147 13.23 14.97 20.12
CA GLN A 147 12.68 13.74 20.70
C GLN A 147 11.15 13.79 20.78
N ASP A 148 10.59 14.89 21.26
CA ASP A 148 9.13 15.07 21.36
C ASP A 148 8.47 15.02 19.98
N ALA A 149 9.09 15.65 18.96
CA ALA A 149 8.59 15.61 17.59
C ALA A 149 8.60 14.18 17.02
N LEU A 150 9.65 13.39 17.29
CA LEU A 150 9.69 11.97 16.90
C LEU A 150 8.60 11.14 17.59
N CYS A 151 8.36 11.36 18.89
CA CYS A 151 7.30 10.69 19.63
C CYS A 151 5.90 11.01 19.06
N ASN A 152 5.65 12.27 18.72
CA ASN A 152 4.40 12.69 18.10
C ASN A 152 4.22 12.07 16.72
N LEU A 153 5.27 12.07 15.88
CA LEU A 153 5.28 11.41 14.59
C LEU A 153 4.97 9.91 14.70
N SER A 154 5.64 9.19 15.60
CA SER A 154 5.39 7.75 15.83
C SER A 154 3.94 7.49 16.26
N THR A 155 3.41 8.31 17.19
CA THR A 155 2.01 8.20 17.64
C THR A 155 1.03 8.39 16.49
N ARG A 156 1.25 9.40 15.63
CA ARG A 156 0.38 9.69 14.48
C ARG A 156 0.47 8.59 13.42
N LEU A 157 1.65 8.02 13.17
CA LEU A 157 1.84 6.88 12.26
C LEU A 157 1.09 5.64 12.75
N LYS A 158 1.13 5.36 14.06
CA LYS A 158 0.37 4.24 14.66
C LYS A 158 -1.12 4.45 14.51
N SER A 159 -1.62 5.67 14.75
CA SER A 159 -3.03 6.01 14.54
C SER A 159 -3.46 5.79 13.09
N LEU A 160 -2.66 6.27 12.12
CA LEU A 160 -2.94 6.04 10.70
C LEU A 160 -2.94 4.54 10.36
N MET A 161 -1.96 3.78 10.86
CA MET A 161 -1.86 2.34 10.61
C MET A 161 -3.09 1.58 11.12
N GLU A 162 -3.56 1.87 12.34
CA GLU A 162 -4.77 1.22 12.86
C GLU A 162 -6.01 1.60 12.04
N HIS A 163 -6.20 2.88 11.69
CA HIS A 163 -7.31 3.32 10.85
C HIS A 163 -7.31 2.62 9.48
N CYS A 164 -6.17 2.61 8.79
CA CYS A 164 -6.05 1.95 7.49
C CYS A 164 -6.30 0.45 7.60
N LYS A 165 -5.88 -0.18 8.71
CA LYS A 165 -6.11 -1.59 8.92
C LYS A 165 -7.59 -1.89 9.11
N GLU A 166 -8.27 -1.13 9.96
CA GLU A 166 -9.72 -1.24 10.17
C GLU A 166 -10.48 -1.02 8.85
N HIS A 167 -10.17 0.06 8.15
CA HIS A 167 -10.75 0.40 6.85
C HIS A 167 -10.57 -0.72 5.81
N PHE A 168 -9.33 -1.19 5.60
CA PHE A 168 -9.09 -2.31 4.67
C PHE A 168 -9.82 -3.57 5.12
N GLU A 169 -9.83 -3.92 6.41
CA GLU A 169 -10.54 -5.11 6.89
C GLU A 169 -12.06 -5.03 6.67
N GLU A 170 -12.65 -3.85 6.83
CA GLU A 170 -14.07 -3.60 6.55
C GLU A 170 -14.37 -3.73 5.06
N GLU A 171 -13.56 -3.13 4.19
CA GLU A 171 -13.76 -3.24 2.75
C GLU A 171 -13.58 -4.68 2.24
N GLU A 172 -12.50 -5.34 2.66
CA GLU A 172 -12.18 -6.71 2.29
C GLU A 172 -13.28 -7.70 2.72
N ARG A 173 -13.95 -7.42 3.85
CA ARG A 173 -15.00 -8.28 4.41
C ARG A 173 -16.39 -7.94 3.88
N ASP A 174 -16.73 -6.66 3.79
CA ASP A 174 -18.12 -6.21 3.67
C ASP A 174 -18.42 -5.56 2.31
N VAL A 175 -17.43 -4.95 1.65
CA VAL A 175 -17.63 -4.16 0.42
C VAL A 175 -17.17 -4.92 -0.83
N LEU A 176 -15.89 -5.32 -0.88
CA LEU A 176 -15.29 -5.95 -2.05
C LEU A 176 -15.95 -7.26 -2.48
N PRO A 177 -16.40 -8.14 -1.57
CA PRO A 177 -17.11 -9.36 -1.97
C PRO A 177 -18.40 -9.08 -2.77
N LEU A 178 -19.04 -7.92 -2.58
CA LEU A 178 -20.24 -7.56 -3.32
C LEU A 178 -19.99 -7.36 -4.83
N MET A 179 -18.73 -7.12 -5.23
CA MET A 179 -18.35 -7.01 -6.65
C MET A 179 -18.63 -8.32 -7.42
N GLU A 180 -18.62 -9.48 -6.74
CA GLU A 180 -19.00 -10.75 -7.37
C GLU A 180 -20.46 -10.76 -7.83
N ALA A 181 -21.36 -10.15 -7.04
CA ALA A 181 -22.78 -10.06 -7.34
C ALA A 181 -23.13 -9.10 -8.50
N VAL A 182 -22.16 -8.25 -8.91
CA VAL A 182 -22.33 -7.38 -10.09
C VAL A 182 -22.26 -8.17 -11.40
N GLU A 183 -21.74 -9.40 -11.38
CA GLU A 183 -21.69 -10.32 -12.52
C GLU A 183 -21.08 -9.71 -13.79
N LEU A 184 -20.01 -8.92 -13.64
CA LEU A 184 -19.31 -8.31 -14.76
C LEU A 184 -18.79 -9.37 -15.74
N SER A 185 -19.10 -9.19 -17.03
CA SER A 185 -18.51 -9.99 -18.12
C SER A 185 -16.98 -9.87 -18.11
N LYS A 186 -16.27 -10.82 -18.73
CA LYS A 186 -14.81 -10.77 -18.84
C LYS A 186 -14.32 -9.47 -19.48
N GLU A 187 -15.02 -8.99 -20.50
CA GLU A 187 -14.69 -7.74 -21.18
C GLU A 187 -14.97 -6.52 -20.29
N GLN A 188 -15.98 -6.57 -19.42
CA GLN A 188 -16.24 -5.52 -18.43
C GLN A 188 -15.17 -5.51 -17.34
N GLN A 189 -14.84 -6.68 -16.77
CA GLN A 189 -13.77 -6.79 -15.76
C GLN A 189 -12.44 -6.25 -16.28
N LEU A 190 -12.12 -6.55 -17.55
CA LEU A 190 -10.90 -6.05 -18.17
C LEU A 190 -10.88 -4.52 -18.28
N ARG A 191 -11.98 -3.92 -18.75
CA ARG A 191 -12.09 -2.45 -18.85
C ARG A 191 -11.99 -1.77 -17.48
N VAL A 192 -12.63 -2.35 -16.48
CA VAL A 192 -12.58 -1.84 -15.09
C VAL A 192 -11.14 -1.91 -14.57
N LEU A 193 -10.45 -3.03 -14.78
CA LEU A 193 -9.05 -3.19 -14.38
C LEU A 193 -8.14 -2.17 -15.08
N GLU A 194 -8.30 -1.98 -16.38
CA GLU A 194 -7.54 -0.98 -17.16
C GLU A 194 -7.78 0.45 -16.63
N GLN A 195 -9.03 0.82 -16.34
CA GLN A 195 -9.38 2.11 -15.74
C GLN A 195 -8.74 2.30 -14.36
N CYS A 196 -8.69 1.24 -13.54
CA CYS A 196 -8.02 1.30 -12.24
C CYS A 196 -6.52 1.60 -12.44
N PHE A 197 -5.87 0.92 -13.38
CA PHE A 197 -4.46 1.18 -13.68
C PHE A 197 -4.21 2.55 -14.33
N ASP A 198 -5.17 3.11 -15.07
CA ASP A 198 -5.10 4.46 -15.63
C ASP A 198 -5.19 5.56 -14.57
N LEU A 199 -5.89 5.32 -13.46
CA LEU A 199 -5.99 6.28 -12.36
C LEU A 199 -4.79 6.22 -11.41
N MET A 200 -4.11 5.08 -11.34
CA MET A 200 -2.93 4.88 -10.50
C MET A 200 -1.62 5.01 -11.30
N GLN A 201 -1.46 6.13 -12.01
CA GLN A 201 -0.34 6.31 -12.95
C GLN A 201 1.01 6.36 -12.26
N GLY A 202 1.12 7.04 -11.12
CA GLY A 202 2.33 7.12 -10.31
C GLY A 202 2.72 5.75 -9.77
N THR A 203 1.75 5.05 -9.17
CA THR A 203 1.84 3.69 -8.66
C THR A 203 2.34 2.73 -9.73
N ASN A 204 1.73 2.77 -10.92
CA ASN A 204 2.07 1.88 -12.02
C ASN A 204 3.22 2.41 -12.91
N SER A 205 3.94 3.44 -12.48
CA SER A 205 5.13 3.95 -13.17
C SER A 205 6.34 3.97 -12.25
N HIS A 206 6.62 5.10 -11.62
CA HIS A 206 7.82 5.34 -10.82
C HIS A 206 7.73 4.75 -9.40
N LEU A 207 6.53 4.40 -8.94
CA LEU A 207 6.30 3.71 -7.68
C LEU A 207 6.07 2.21 -7.85
N PHE A 208 6.23 1.67 -9.06
CA PHE A 208 5.91 0.27 -9.32
C PHE A 208 6.74 -0.69 -8.46
N ASN A 209 8.05 -0.45 -8.38
CA ASN A 209 8.94 -1.21 -7.50
C ASN A 209 8.58 -1.03 -6.02
N PHE A 210 8.06 0.14 -5.64
CA PHE A 210 7.58 0.40 -4.28
C PHE A 210 6.34 -0.46 -3.97
N LEU A 211 5.36 -0.52 -4.87
CA LEU A 211 4.20 -1.42 -4.72
C LEU A 211 4.65 -2.88 -4.59
N ILE A 212 5.53 -3.34 -5.46
CA ILE A 212 5.97 -4.74 -5.48
C ILE A 212 6.81 -5.10 -4.24
N GLU A 213 7.59 -4.16 -3.69
CA GLU A 213 8.37 -4.37 -2.45
C GLU A 213 7.49 -4.76 -1.25
N GLY A 214 6.24 -4.26 -1.21
CA GLY A 214 5.29 -4.56 -0.15
C GLY A 214 4.57 -5.91 -0.29
N LEU A 215 4.85 -6.67 -1.34
CA LEU A 215 4.18 -7.94 -1.64
C LEU A 215 5.11 -9.15 -1.39
N LEU A 216 4.50 -10.27 -1.01
CA LEU A 216 5.17 -11.57 -1.07
C LEU A 216 5.47 -11.94 -2.53
N PRO A 217 6.48 -12.79 -2.80
CA PRO A 217 6.86 -13.12 -4.18
C PRO A 217 5.70 -13.63 -5.05
N TRP A 218 4.81 -14.46 -4.48
CA TRP A 218 3.66 -15.00 -5.21
C TRP A 218 2.54 -13.96 -5.41
N GLU A 219 2.37 -13.04 -4.46
CA GLU A 219 1.44 -11.91 -4.57
C GLU A 219 1.87 -10.95 -5.66
N ALA A 220 3.17 -10.66 -5.72
CA ALA A 220 3.78 -9.89 -6.80
C ALA A 220 3.49 -10.56 -8.15
N MET A 221 3.73 -11.89 -8.28
CA MET A 221 3.41 -12.61 -9.51
C MET A 221 1.93 -12.49 -9.91
N HIS A 222 1.00 -12.55 -8.96
CA HIS A 222 -0.42 -12.32 -9.26
C HIS A 222 -0.71 -10.90 -9.72
N TYR A 223 -0.06 -9.89 -9.13
CA TYR A 223 -0.20 -8.51 -9.59
C TYR A 223 0.32 -8.34 -11.02
N LEU A 224 1.45 -8.97 -11.35
CA LEU A 224 2.01 -9.00 -12.70
C LEU A 224 1.09 -9.71 -13.70
N ASP A 225 0.47 -10.83 -13.30
CA ASP A 225 -0.52 -11.51 -14.11
C ASP A 225 -1.76 -10.64 -14.40
N LEU A 226 -2.14 -9.74 -13.47
CA LEU A 226 -3.22 -8.78 -13.70
C LEU A 226 -2.83 -7.71 -14.72
N ILE A 227 -1.59 -7.20 -14.65
CA ILE A 227 -1.06 -6.24 -15.64
C ILE A 227 -1.01 -6.86 -17.03
N LEU A 228 -0.53 -8.11 -17.13
CA LEU A 228 -0.43 -8.84 -18.40
C LEU A 228 -1.78 -9.16 -19.05
N ARG A 229 -2.90 -8.99 -18.33
CA ARG A 229 -4.24 -9.14 -18.90
C ARG A 229 -4.69 -7.92 -19.70
N CYS A 230 -4.15 -6.74 -19.40
CA CYS A 230 -4.51 -5.49 -20.09
C CYS A 230 -4.19 -5.57 -21.58
N LYS A 231 -5.06 -4.97 -22.40
CA LYS A 231 -4.91 -4.97 -23.87
C LYS A 231 -3.75 -4.11 -24.35
N ASP A 232 -3.38 -3.11 -23.58
CA ASP A 232 -2.28 -2.22 -23.91
C ASP A 232 -0.94 -2.88 -23.57
N GLU A 233 -0.41 -3.64 -24.55
CA GLU A 233 0.86 -4.35 -24.43
C GLU A 233 2.05 -3.41 -24.20
N GLU A 234 2.03 -2.19 -24.75
CA GLU A 234 3.09 -1.20 -24.54
C GLU A 234 3.09 -0.70 -23.09
N LYS A 235 1.90 -0.42 -22.56
CA LYS A 235 1.74 -0.01 -21.16
C LYS A 235 2.14 -1.14 -20.21
N ALA A 236 1.68 -2.37 -20.46
CA ALA A 236 2.07 -3.53 -19.66
C ALA A 236 3.59 -3.76 -19.69
N ALA A 237 4.21 -3.69 -20.88
CA ALA A 237 5.66 -3.81 -21.02
C ALA A 237 6.40 -2.70 -20.28
N SER A 238 5.92 -1.46 -20.33
CA SER A 238 6.53 -0.32 -19.63
C SER A 238 6.55 -0.54 -18.11
N MET A 239 5.47 -1.06 -17.52
CA MET A 239 5.44 -1.40 -16.09
C MET A 239 6.45 -2.50 -15.76
N LEU A 240 6.50 -3.56 -16.57
CA LEU A 240 7.38 -4.71 -16.36
C LEU A 240 8.87 -4.38 -16.47
N CYS A 241 9.24 -3.49 -17.40
CA CYS A 241 10.63 -3.05 -17.55
C CYS A 241 11.17 -2.39 -16.28
N ARG A 242 10.31 -1.78 -15.44
CA ARG A 242 10.73 -1.15 -14.17
C ARG A 242 11.25 -2.14 -13.13
N ILE A 243 10.87 -3.41 -13.21
CA ILE A 243 11.37 -4.45 -12.28
C ILE A 243 12.85 -4.76 -12.52
N ILE A 244 13.33 -4.54 -13.76
CA ILE A 244 14.68 -4.89 -14.21
C ILE A 244 15.67 -3.73 -13.99
N GLU A 245 15.14 -2.50 -13.88
CA GLU A 245 15.89 -1.24 -13.66
C GLU A 245 16.09 -0.92 -12.18
#